data_AF-A0A6C0KRQ5-F1
#
_entry.id   AF-A0A6C0KRQ5-F1
#
_cell.length_a   1.000
_cell.length_b   1.000
_cell.length_c   1.000
_cell.angle_alpha   90.00
_cell.angle_beta   90.00
_cell.angle_gamma   90.00
#
_symmetry.space_group_name_H-M   'P 1'
#
loop_
_entity.id
_entity.type
_entity.pdbx_description
1 polymer ?
#
loop_
_entity_poly.entity_id
_entity_poly.type
_entity_poly.pdbx_seq_one_letter_code
_entity_poly.pdbx_strand_id
1 'polypeptide(L)'
;MKTFFNILQTLINKKYKIYPDEPNTFFLFLDIDKNKDKKFLQDDIYINTFISNIYYKEKNINFNECYYRYAKSKFMALNDILFNPFFIKEIKDRIFYLFSKAQKCYHAFLRLAHIYKFKKYKIVVKDDLSLNPIDPQNNDSYILIQNKSKFFFRINDLISIIETSICNSPNFFSHAFWPENPYNKIKFSPSNLYNIYFKMKDSGRLISTLFHFFFLENFQLSNFVEKYESFIRDKNIESYVLNSPFTMLYSAVLTMINNNKYTRLLNIHKDFPKETLVEIFRPFLYYYYIYNYGIKGSSKIYKYKLILFEKLKNFYEYNKAFGRKCIQLSRDRNLKLIKKTSFNSDHINFYKIHIKCMDSLEEEFLFFNNNSQLNRFFNDRIFMNHDLNNYNSFDRYYEYLLDSDEDSSEDNEMTITPEINNNYIESDDDSIS
;
A
#
# COMPACT_ATOMS: atom_id res chain seq x y z
N MET A 1 18.43 -3.93 26.01
CA MET A 1 19.69 -4.57 26.44
C MET A 1 19.89 -4.61 27.95
N LYS A 2 20.03 -3.44 28.62
CA LYS A 2 20.40 -3.35 30.05
C LYS A 2 19.52 -4.18 31.00
N THR A 3 18.21 -4.25 30.76
CA THR A 3 17.28 -5.06 31.57
C THR A 3 17.55 -6.56 31.47
N PHE A 4 17.92 -7.07 30.30
CA PHE A 4 18.27 -8.49 30.13
C PHE A 4 19.59 -8.82 30.81
N PHE A 5 20.62 -7.98 30.64
CA PHE A 5 21.90 -8.14 31.35
C PHE A 5 21.72 -8.08 32.86
N ASN A 6 20.84 -7.20 33.35
CA ASN A 6 20.43 -7.14 34.75
C ASN A 6 19.90 -8.49 35.24
N ILE A 7 18.90 -9.04 34.55
CA ILE A 7 18.28 -10.32 34.93
C ILE A 7 19.34 -11.42 34.95
N LEU A 8 20.17 -11.49 33.92
CA LEU A 8 21.17 -12.53 33.76
C LEU A 8 22.24 -12.48 34.87
N GLN A 9 22.69 -11.29 35.25
CA GLN A 9 23.62 -11.08 36.38
C GLN A 9 22.97 -11.32 37.74
N THR A 10 21.67 -11.04 37.90
CA THR A 10 20.94 -11.39 39.14
C THR A 10 20.75 -12.89 39.31
N LEU A 11 20.60 -13.66 38.22
CA LEU A 11 20.45 -15.11 38.28
C LEU A 11 21.69 -15.84 38.81
N ILE A 12 22.87 -15.24 38.67
CA ILE A 12 24.14 -15.73 39.21
C ILE A 12 24.51 -15.11 40.56
N ASN A 13 23.58 -14.35 41.19
CA ASN A 13 23.79 -13.64 42.46
C ASN A 13 25.02 -12.73 42.45
N LYS A 14 25.25 -12.00 41.35
CA LYS A 14 26.39 -11.09 41.24
C LYS A 14 26.17 -9.85 42.13
N LYS A 15 27.13 -9.55 43.02
CA LYS A 15 27.11 -8.38 43.92
C LYS A 15 27.19 -7.06 43.13
N TYR A 16 28.10 -6.99 42.16
CA TYR A 16 28.34 -5.81 41.33
C TYR A 16 27.91 -6.10 39.89
N LYS A 17 26.92 -5.35 39.40
CA LYS A 17 26.45 -5.49 38.03
C LYS A 17 27.37 -4.70 37.11
N ILE A 18 27.77 -5.33 36.02
CA ILE A 18 28.69 -4.79 35.03
C ILE A 18 27.92 -4.59 33.73
N TYR A 19 28.12 -3.44 33.10
CA TYR A 19 27.66 -3.18 31.74
C TYR A 19 28.84 -2.83 30.85
N PRO A 20 28.88 -3.36 29.61
CA PRO A 20 29.96 -3.07 28.68
C PRO A 20 30.01 -1.62 28.18
N ASP A 21 28.97 -0.82 28.49
CA ASP A 21 28.93 0.63 28.26
C ASP A 21 29.67 1.45 29.33
N GLU A 22 30.03 0.86 30.47
CA GLU A 22 30.59 1.59 31.60
C GLU A 22 32.13 1.64 31.55
N PRO A 23 32.74 2.83 31.74
CA PRO A 23 34.18 2.98 31.79
C PRO A 23 34.69 2.40 33.11
N ASN A 24 35.11 1.13 33.09
CA ASN A 24 35.94 0.39 34.09
C ASN A 24 35.55 -1.10 34.22
N THR A 25 35.08 -1.74 33.15
CA THR A 25 34.76 -3.17 33.17
C THR A 25 35.97 -4.07 33.47
N PHE A 26 37.19 -3.66 33.09
CA PHE A 26 38.40 -4.48 33.26
C PHE A 26 38.84 -4.64 34.73
N PHE A 27 38.64 -3.63 35.58
CA PHE A 27 39.08 -3.67 36.99
C PHE A 27 38.17 -4.53 37.88
N LEU A 28 36.90 -4.70 37.52
CA LEU A 28 35.96 -5.57 38.24
C LEU A 28 36.16 -7.08 37.97
N PHE A 29 36.93 -7.46 36.94
CA PHE A 29 37.31 -8.86 36.72
C PHE A 29 38.23 -9.41 37.82
N LEU A 30 38.89 -8.53 38.59
CA LEU A 30 39.91 -8.87 39.58
C LEU A 30 39.42 -8.85 41.03
N ASP A 31 38.24 -8.28 41.31
CA ASP A 31 37.55 -8.42 42.61
C ASP A 31 36.89 -9.80 42.74
N ILE A 32 37.69 -10.83 42.47
CA ILE A 32 37.42 -12.21 42.76
C ILE A 32 37.38 -12.30 44.28
N ASP A 33 36.17 -12.24 44.83
CA ASP A 33 35.87 -12.59 46.22
C ASP A 33 36.43 -14.01 46.44
N LYS A 34 37.63 -14.12 47.04
CA LYS A 34 38.38 -15.39 47.23
C LYS A 34 37.59 -16.47 48.00
N ASN A 35 36.44 -16.08 48.56
CA ASN A 35 35.53 -16.88 49.35
C ASN A 35 34.30 -17.41 48.59
N LYS A 36 34.16 -17.18 47.27
CA LYS A 36 33.07 -17.78 46.47
C LYS A 36 33.41 -19.21 46.06
N ASP A 37 32.43 -20.12 46.09
CA ASP A 37 32.64 -21.48 45.57
C ASP A 37 33.14 -21.44 44.11
N LYS A 38 34.08 -22.32 43.76
CA LYS A 38 34.67 -22.43 42.41
C LYS A 38 33.64 -22.42 41.28
N LYS A 39 32.45 -22.99 41.52
CA LYS A 39 31.35 -23.06 40.56
C LYS A 39 30.71 -21.69 40.28
N PHE A 40 30.54 -20.83 41.29
CA PHE A 40 30.01 -19.48 41.12
C PHE A 40 31.01 -18.55 40.41
N LEU A 41 32.31 -18.76 40.65
CA LEU A 41 33.36 -18.01 39.96
C LEU A 41 33.38 -18.31 38.44
N GLN A 42 33.17 -19.58 38.09
CA GLN A 42 33.11 -20.03 36.71
C GLN A 42 31.88 -19.46 35.97
N ASP A 43 30.71 -19.48 36.62
CA ASP A 43 29.49 -18.89 36.08
C ASP A 43 29.66 -17.37 35.83
N ASP A 44 30.32 -16.63 36.72
CA ASP A 44 30.56 -15.19 36.57
C ASP A 44 31.44 -14.86 35.35
N ILE A 45 32.56 -15.56 35.18
CA ILE A 45 33.47 -15.36 34.03
C ILE A 45 32.76 -15.62 32.70
N TYR A 46 32.03 -16.73 32.60
CA TYR A 46 31.33 -17.08 31.36
C TYR A 46 30.18 -16.13 31.05
N ILE A 47 29.42 -15.71 32.05
CA ILE A 47 28.35 -14.72 31.87
C ILE A 47 28.92 -13.36 31.43
N ASN A 48 30.04 -12.91 32.00
CA ASN A 48 30.67 -11.66 31.60
C ASN A 48 31.18 -11.73 30.17
N THR A 49 31.83 -12.84 29.81
CA THR A 49 32.29 -13.10 28.44
C THR A 49 31.10 -13.10 27.47
N PHE A 50 29.97 -13.71 27.87
CA PHE A 50 28.75 -13.74 27.07
C PHE A 50 28.16 -12.33 26.89
N ILE A 51 28.05 -11.53 27.95
CA ILE A 51 27.56 -10.14 27.89
C ILE A 51 28.46 -9.29 26.97
N SER A 52 29.78 -9.41 27.11
CA SER A 52 30.73 -8.70 26.25
C SER A 52 30.62 -9.11 24.78
N ASN A 53 30.46 -10.42 24.51
CA ASN A 53 30.26 -10.91 23.14
C ASN A 53 28.95 -10.36 22.54
N ILE A 54 27.86 -10.38 23.29
CA ILE A 54 26.58 -9.79 22.86
C ILE A 54 26.75 -8.31 22.47
N TYR A 55 27.45 -7.54 23.31
CA TYR A 55 27.66 -6.12 23.09
C TYR A 55 28.52 -5.81 21.86
N TYR A 56 29.63 -6.54 21.70
CA TYR A 56 30.49 -6.39 20.54
C TYR A 56 29.74 -6.72 19.24
N LYS A 57 28.94 -7.80 19.25
CA LYS A 57 28.10 -8.16 18.12
C LYS A 57 27.03 -7.13 17.83
N GLU A 58 26.40 -6.53 18.84
CA GLU A 58 25.42 -5.46 18.62
C GLU A 58 26.02 -4.28 17.86
N LYS A 59 27.24 -3.84 18.21
CA LYS A 59 27.94 -2.74 17.53
C LYS A 59 28.30 -3.05 16.07
N ASN A 60 28.57 -4.32 15.76
CA ASN A 60 28.99 -4.74 14.43
C ASN A 60 27.82 -5.06 13.47
N ILE A 61 26.58 -5.03 13.95
CA ILE A 61 25.41 -5.36 13.12
C ILE A 61 24.84 -4.07 12.50
N ASN A 62 24.91 -3.98 11.16
CA ASN A 62 24.28 -2.91 10.37
C ASN A 62 22.77 -3.17 10.18
N PHE A 63 21.97 -2.97 11.24
CA PHE A 63 20.52 -2.75 11.10
C PHE A 63 20.16 -1.38 11.69
N ASN A 64 19.25 -0.68 11.01
CA ASN A 64 18.74 0.62 11.48
C ASN A 64 17.88 0.47 12.75
N GLU A 65 17.17 -0.66 12.89
CA GLU A 65 16.27 -0.88 14.03
C GLU A 65 16.98 -1.57 15.21
N CYS A 66 17.07 -0.85 16.32
CA CYS A 66 17.80 -1.25 17.53
C CYS A 66 17.35 -2.61 18.10
N TYR A 67 16.05 -2.93 18.03
CA TYR A 67 15.51 -4.16 18.61
C TYR A 67 15.89 -5.42 17.81
N TYR A 68 15.94 -5.33 16.48
CA TYR A 68 16.43 -6.42 15.63
C TYR A 68 17.91 -6.67 15.86
N ARG A 69 18.72 -5.61 15.97
CA ARG A 69 20.14 -5.72 16.34
C ARG A 69 20.31 -6.49 17.64
N TYR A 70 19.54 -6.12 18.67
CA TYR A 70 19.58 -6.74 19.98
C TYR A 70 19.19 -8.22 19.95
N ALA A 71 18.06 -8.55 19.34
CA ALA A 71 17.60 -9.93 19.27
C ALA A 71 18.63 -10.81 18.54
N LYS A 72 19.13 -10.32 17.39
CA LYS A 72 20.11 -11.03 16.56
C LYS A 72 21.44 -11.20 17.28
N SER A 73 22.01 -10.15 17.87
CA SER A 73 23.30 -10.22 18.59
C SER A 73 23.25 -11.22 19.75
N LYS A 74 22.13 -11.23 20.50
CA LYS A 74 21.89 -12.15 21.60
C LYS A 74 21.89 -13.62 21.16
N PHE A 75 21.14 -13.96 20.11
CA PHE A 75 21.09 -15.34 19.61
C PHE A 75 22.38 -15.75 18.91
N MET A 76 23.03 -14.82 18.20
CA MET A 76 24.34 -15.07 17.60
C MET A 76 25.41 -15.35 18.65
N ALA A 77 25.45 -14.60 19.76
CA ALA A 77 26.40 -14.87 20.84
C ALA A 77 26.13 -16.22 21.51
N LEU A 78 24.86 -16.62 21.63
CA LEU A 78 24.49 -17.92 22.18
C LEU A 78 24.95 -19.05 21.25
N ASN A 79 24.69 -18.91 19.95
CA ASN A 79 25.10 -19.88 18.95
C ASN A 79 26.62 -20.08 18.93
N ASP A 80 27.41 -19.01 19.01
CA ASP A 80 28.87 -19.13 19.11
C ASP A 80 29.28 -20.04 20.26
N ILE A 81 28.69 -19.86 21.45
CA ILE A 81 29.04 -20.67 22.63
C ILE A 81 28.59 -22.12 22.45
N LEU A 82 27.39 -22.33 21.92
CA LEU A 82 26.83 -23.68 21.74
C LEU A 82 27.58 -24.49 20.68
N PHE A 83 27.95 -23.87 19.56
CA PHE A 83 28.64 -24.53 18.45
C PHE A 83 30.16 -24.56 18.60
N ASN A 84 30.74 -23.78 19.53
CA ASN A 84 32.18 -23.78 19.72
C ASN A 84 32.67 -25.10 20.36
N PRO A 85 33.62 -25.81 19.72
CA PRO A 85 34.12 -27.11 20.19
C PRO A 85 34.97 -27.03 21.47
N PHE A 86 35.48 -25.85 21.82
CA PHE A 86 36.33 -25.62 22.99
C PHE A 86 35.57 -25.53 24.32
N PHE A 87 34.24 -25.43 24.29
CA PHE A 87 33.42 -25.43 25.51
C PHE A 87 32.99 -26.85 25.90
N ILE A 88 33.14 -27.18 27.18
CA ILE A 88 32.65 -28.43 27.77
C ILE A 88 31.11 -28.43 27.75
N LYS A 89 30.51 -29.60 27.51
CA LYS A 89 29.05 -29.77 27.41
C LYS A 89 28.29 -29.23 28.63
N GLU A 90 28.80 -29.49 29.84
CA GLU A 90 28.20 -29.02 31.10
C GLU A 90 28.10 -27.49 31.16
N ILE A 91 29.12 -26.78 30.65
CA ILE A 91 29.14 -25.31 30.60
C ILE A 91 28.12 -24.82 29.56
N LYS A 92 28.04 -25.47 28.40
CA LYS A 92 27.04 -25.14 27.36
C LYS A 92 25.62 -25.27 27.91
N ASP A 93 25.31 -26.40 28.55
CA ASP A 93 24.01 -26.68 29.14
C ASP A 93 23.68 -25.67 30.25
N ARG A 94 24.68 -25.31 31.07
CA ARG A 94 24.56 -24.29 32.12
C ARG A 94 24.23 -22.90 31.57
N ILE A 95 24.98 -22.45 30.57
CA ILE A 95 24.76 -21.15 29.91
C ILE A 95 23.39 -21.13 29.22
N PHE A 96 23.03 -22.20 28.51
CA PHE A 96 21.74 -22.33 27.85
C PHE A 96 20.57 -22.28 28.86
N TYR A 97 20.71 -22.95 30.00
CA TYR A 97 19.74 -22.89 31.08
C TYR A 97 19.59 -21.47 31.66
N LEU A 98 20.71 -20.80 31.97
CA LEU A 98 20.71 -19.42 32.49
C LEU A 98 20.10 -18.45 31.48
N PHE A 99 20.49 -18.57 30.21
CA PHE A 99 19.92 -17.81 29.10
C PHE A 99 18.41 -17.99 29.00
N SER A 100 17.95 -19.24 29.00
CA SER A 100 16.52 -19.58 28.89
C SER A 100 15.73 -19.01 30.07
N LYS A 101 16.27 -19.11 31.29
CA LYS A 101 15.65 -18.53 32.49
C LYS A 101 15.61 -17.01 32.44
N ALA A 102 16.70 -16.37 32.03
CA ALA A 102 16.77 -14.92 31.86
C ALA A 102 15.77 -14.42 30.82
N GLN A 103 15.68 -15.11 29.68
CA GLN A 103 14.78 -14.80 28.59
C GLN A 103 13.30 -14.94 29.03
N LYS A 104 12.95 -16.00 29.78
CA LYS A 104 11.61 -16.16 30.37
C LYS A 104 11.26 -15.02 31.32
N CYS A 105 12.15 -14.69 32.24
CA CYS A 105 11.93 -13.58 33.18
C CYS A 105 11.78 -12.23 32.45
N TYR A 106 12.62 -11.98 31.45
CA TYR A 106 12.57 -10.76 30.64
C TYR A 106 11.21 -10.61 29.94
N HIS A 107 10.71 -11.66 29.29
CA HIS A 107 9.40 -11.64 28.63
C HIS A 107 8.24 -11.51 29.63
N ALA A 108 8.36 -12.08 30.83
CA ALA A 108 7.37 -11.88 31.89
C ALA A 108 7.29 -10.41 32.31
N PHE A 109 8.43 -9.74 32.49
CA PHE A 109 8.46 -8.30 32.79
C PHE A 109 7.92 -7.45 31.63
N LEU A 110 8.23 -7.79 30.39
CA LEU A 110 7.66 -7.11 29.22
C LEU A 110 6.13 -7.23 29.20
N ARG A 111 5.59 -8.43 29.46
CA ARG A 111 4.15 -8.65 29.54
C ARG A 111 3.52 -7.83 30.67
N LEU A 112 4.15 -7.78 31.83
CA LEU A 112 3.70 -6.95 32.96
C LEU A 112 3.69 -5.47 32.58
N ALA A 113 4.77 -4.98 31.97
CA ALA A 113 4.86 -3.60 31.50
C ALA A 113 3.76 -3.28 30.48
N HIS A 114 3.45 -4.20 29.56
CA HIS A 114 2.35 -4.06 28.62
C HIS A 114 0.99 -3.98 29.32
N ILE A 115 0.70 -4.87 30.27
CA ILE A 115 -0.55 -4.86 31.06
C ILE A 115 -0.68 -3.53 31.82
N TYR A 116 0.40 -3.05 32.44
CA TYR A 116 0.41 -1.78 33.14
C TYR A 116 0.13 -0.60 32.20
N LYS A 117 0.82 -0.54 31.05
CA LYS A 117 0.58 0.47 30.01
C LYS A 117 -0.88 0.45 29.54
N PHE A 118 -1.41 -0.74 29.28
CA PHE A 118 -2.79 -0.93 28.85
C PHE A 118 -3.80 -0.42 29.90
N LYS A 119 -3.54 -0.61 31.20
CA LYS A 119 -4.40 -0.10 32.27
C LYS A 119 -4.26 1.41 32.48
N LYS A 120 -3.04 1.94 32.42
CA LYS A 120 -2.72 3.34 32.75
C LYS A 120 -3.07 4.34 31.65
N TYR A 121 -2.87 3.98 30.39
CA TYR A 121 -2.99 4.94 29.29
C TYR A 121 -4.43 5.42 29.08
N LYS A 122 -4.58 6.67 28.66
CA LYS A 122 -5.88 7.28 28.38
C LYS A 122 -6.46 6.78 27.06
N ILE A 123 -7.77 6.69 26.98
CA ILE A 123 -8.49 6.39 25.73
C ILE A 123 -8.73 7.72 25.03
N VAL A 124 -8.28 7.84 23.78
CA VAL A 124 -8.40 9.07 22.98
C VAL A 124 -9.50 8.91 21.93
N VAL A 125 -9.56 7.75 21.27
CA VAL A 125 -10.57 7.43 20.26
C VAL A 125 -11.35 6.22 20.74
N LYS A 126 -12.68 6.38 20.80
CA LYS A 126 -13.63 5.36 21.26
C LYS A 126 -14.76 5.09 20.25
N ASP A 127 -14.99 6.01 19.32
CA ASP A 127 -16.04 5.96 18.32
C ASP A 127 -15.42 5.73 16.93
N ASP A 128 -16.19 5.16 16.00
CA ASP A 128 -15.78 5.00 14.60
C ASP A 128 -15.96 6.29 13.78
N LEU A 129 -15.61 6.24 12.50
CA LEU A 129 -15.74 7.39 11.59
C LEU A 129 -17.20 7.85 11.40
N SER A 130 -18.17 6.96 11.63
CA SER A 130 -19.60 7.25 11.61
C SER A 130 -20.15 7.63 13.00
N LEU A 131 -19.26 7.90 13.96
CA LEU A 131 -19.57 8.25 15.35
C LEU A 131 -20.33 7.16 16.12
N ASN A 132 -20.26 5.90 15.68
CA ASN A 132 -20.78 4.79 16.48
C ASN A 132 -19.74 4.35 17.51
N PRO A 133 -20.16 4.06 18.75
CA PRO A 133 -19.24 3.59 19.79
C PRO A 133 -18.67 2.22 19.42
N ILE A 134 -17.36 2.05 19.60
CA ILE A 134 -16.67 0.78 19.38
C ILE A 134 -16.59 0.04 20.72
N ASP A 135 -17.26 -1.10 20.80
CA ASP A 135 -17.16 -1.98 21.97
C ASP A 135 -15.79 -2.71 21.97
N PRO A 136 -14.93 -2.47 22.98
CA PRO A 136 -13.62 -3.12 23.09
C PRO A 136 -13.69 -4.62 23.37
N GLN A 137 -14.84 -5.16 23.79
CA GLN A 137 -15.01 -6.60 24.03
C GLN A 137 -15.38 -7.37 22.77
N ASN A 138 -15.82 -6.67 21.73
CA ASN A 138 -16.19 -7.30 20.48
C ASN A 138 -14.95 -7.92 19.80
N ASN A 139 -15.09 -9.11 19.24
CA ASN A 139 -14.02 -9.78 18.50
C ASN A 139 -13.54 -8.95 17.30
N ASP A 140 -14.40 -8.08 16.78
CA ASP A 140 -14.16 -7.24 15.62
C ASP A 140 -13.49 -5.90 15.95
N SER A 141 -13.22 -5.66 17.23
CA SER A 141 -12.54 -4.47 17.72
C SER A 141 -11.05 -4.75 17.95
N TYR A 142 -10.25 -3.70 17.82
CA TYR A 142 -8.83 -3.73 18.11
C TYR A 142 -8.41 -2.45 18.84
N ILE A 143 -7.62 -2.60 19.91
CA ILE A 143 -7.11 -1.48 20.69
C ILE A 143 -5.64 -1.31 20.35
N LEU A 144 -5.32 -0.23 19.65
CA LEU A 144 -3.96 0.15 19.35
C LEU A 144 -3.43 1.09 20.46
N ILE A 145 -2.25 0.76 20.99
CA ILE A 145 -1.53 1.63 21.92
C ILE A 145 -0.39 2.33 21.17
N GLN A 146 -0.45 3.64 21.10
CA GLN A 146 0.62 4.49 20.55
C GLN A 146 0.71 5.80 21.34
N ASN A 147 1.92 6.33 21.51
CA ASN A 147 2.18 7.60 22.21
C ASN A 147 1.36 7.79 23.51
N LYS A 148 1.47 6.81 24.42
CA LYS A 148 0.79 6.77 25.74
C LYS A 148 -0.75 6.90 25.67
N SER A 149 -1.34 6.56 24.53
CA SER A 149 -2.76 6.71 24.22
C SER A 149 -3.34 5.42 23.63
N LYS A 150 -4.62 5.17 23.89
CA LYS A 150 -5.41 4.06 23.34
C LYS A 150 -6.33 4.57 22.22
N PHE A 151 -6.26 3.89 21.08
CA PHE A 151 -7.09 4.15 19.91
C PHE A 151 -7.90 2.90 19.59
N PHE A 152 -9.23 3.04 19.58
CA PHE A 152 -10.11 1.95 19.23
C PHE A 152 -10.35 1.96 17.72
N PHE A 153 -10.28 0.79 17.12
CA PHE A 153 -10.53 0.59 15.70
C PHE A 153 -11.41 -0.63 15.49
N ARG A 154 -12.22 -0.62 14.44
CA ARG A 154 -12.74 -1.87 13.87
C ARG A 154 -11.63 -2.50 13.03
N ILE A 155 -11.57 -3.83 13.00
CA ILE A 155 -10.58 -4.55 12.20
C ILE A 155 -10.68 -4.19 10.70
N ASN A 156 -11.90 -3.99 10.18
CA ASN A 156 -12.10 -3.63 8.77
C ASN A 156 -11.51 -2.26 8.42
N ASP A 157 -11.59 -1.32 9.35
CA ASP A 157 -11.01 0.01 9.17
C ASP A 157 -9.49 -0.08 9.13
N LEU A 158 -8.89 -0.87 10.02
CA LEU A 158 -7.44 -1.13 10.01
C LEU A 158 -6.98 -1.80 8.73
N ILE A 159 -7.70 -2.81 8.25
CA ILE A 159 -7.40 -3.47 6.97
C ILE A 159 -7.47 -2.45 5.83
N SER A 160 -8.51 -1.63 5.80
CA SER A 160 -8.69 -0.60 4.76
C SER A 160 -7.58 0.44 4.80
N ILE A 161 -7.17 0.89 6.00
CA ILE A 161 -6.04 1.79 6.19
C ILE A 161 -4.75 1.16 5.64
N ILE A 162 -4.48 -0.09 6.01
CA ILE A 162 -3.27 -0.81 5.58
C ILE A 162 -3.28 -1.02 4.07
N GLU A 163 -4.37 -1.55 3.50
CA GLU A 163 -4.50 -1.78 2.06
C GLU A 163 -4.35 -0.50 1.25
N THR A 164 -4.97 0.60 1.70
CA THR A 164 -4.90 1.90 1.01
C THR A 164 -3.46 2.42 0.98
N SER A 165 -2.71 2.29 2.07
CA SER A 165 -1.30 2.70 2.10
C SER A 165 -0.43 1.84 1.18
N ILE A 166 -0.54 0.51 1.26
CA ILE A 166 0.34 -0.40 0.49
C ILE A 166 -0.03 -0.50 -0.99
N CYS A 167 -1.27 -0.19 -1.37
CA CYS A 167 -1.73 -0.17 -2.76
C CYS A 167 -1.81 1.22 -3.38
N ASN A 168 -1.23 2.23 -2.73
CA ASN A 168 -1.08 3.52 -3.36
C ASN A 168 -0.29 3.36 -4.68
N SER A 169 -0.89 3.79 -5.79
CA SER A 169 -0.29 3.68 -7.12
C SER A 169 -0.71 4.86 -8.01
N PRO A 170 -0.10 6.04 -7.81
CA PRO A 170 -0.39 7.20 -8.65
C PRO A 170 -0.07 6.87 -10.11
N ASN A 171 -0.96 7.25 -11.02
CA ASN A 171 -0.85 6.95 -12.45
C ASN A 171 -0.63 5.45 -12.76
N PHE A 172 -1.17 4.57 -11.92
CA PHE A 172 -1.00 3.11 -12.00
C PHE A 172 0.44 2.60 -11.79
N PHE A 173 1.38 3.45 -11.38
CA PHE A 173 2.72 3.02 -10.97
C PHE A 173 2.72 2.73 -9.47
N SER A 174 3.11 1.52 -9.09
CA SER A 174 3.10 1.08 -7.69
C SER A 174 4.07 1.92 -6.86
N HIS A 175 3.52 2.75 -5.97
CA HIS A 175 4.28 3.58 -5.04
C HIS A 175 3.68 3.43 -3.64
N ALA A 176 3.93 2.27 -3.04
CA ALA A 176 3.39 1.91 -1.75
C ALA A 176 3.94 2.79 -0.62
N PHE A 177 3.09 3.10 0.35
CA PHE A 177 3.46 3.79 1.58
C PHE A 177 3.40 2.84 2.77
N TRP A 178 4.21 3.13 3.77
CA TRP A 178 4.13 2.42 5.04
C TRP A 178 2.82 2.80 5.75
N PRO A 179 2.06 1.84 6.32
CA PRO A 179 0.78 2.13 6.91
C PRO A 179 0.94 2.89 8.24
N GLU A 180 0.10 3.92 8.41
CA GLU A 180 0.15 4.87 9.51
C GLU A 180 -1.20 4.97 10.22
N ASN A 181 -1.18 5.28 11.50
CA ASN A 181 -2.39 5.60 12.23
C ASN A 181 -2.95 6.95 11.75
N PRO A 182 -4.21 7.02 11.27
CA PRO A 182 -4.77 8.25 10.72
C PRO A 182 -4.86 9.40 11.73
N TYR A 183 -4.97 9.09 13.03
CA TYR A 183 -5.17 10.08 14.09
C TYR A 183 -3.89 10.80 14.53
N ASN A 184 -2.75 10.13 14.49
CA ASN A 184 -1.48 10.70 14.99
C ASN A 184 -0.33 10.61 13.98
N LYS A 185 -0.56 10.04 12.79
CA LYS A 185 0.42 9.85 11.70
C LYS A 185 1.64 9.03 12.11
N ILE A 186 1.54 8.25 13.19
CA ILE A 186 2.60 7.36 13.63
C ILE A 186 2.49 6.05 12.86
N LYS A 187 3.60 5.67 12.20
CA LYS A 187 3.76 4.40 11.49
C LYS A 187 3.45 3.20 12.38
N PHE A 188 2.77 2.20 11.83
CA PHE A 188 2.59 0.94 12.55
C PHE A 188 3.92 0.19 12.62
N SER A 189 4.30 -0.26 13.81
CA SER A 189 5.46 -1.14 13.92
C SER A 189 5.16 -2.51 13.29
N PRO A 190 6.18 -3.28 12.88
CA PRO A 190 5.98 -4.66 12.42
C PRO A 190 5.20 -5.50 13.44
N SER A 191 5.47 -5.30 14.74
CA SER A 191 4.74 -5.95 15.83
C SER A 191 3.24 -5.62 15.81
N ASN A 192 2.87 -4.36 15.54
CA ASN A 192 1.47 -3.98 15.39
C ASN A 192 0.84 -4.68 14.20
N LEU A 193 1.52 -4.73 13.05
CA LEU A 193 1.00 -5.40 11.85
C LEU A 193 0.79 -6.89 12.06
N TYR A 194 1.71 -7.59 12.75
CA TYR A 194 1.53 -8.99 13.14
C TYR A 194 0.31 -9.17 14.05
N ASN A 195 0.17 -8.33 15.08
CA ASN A 195 -0.95 -8.42 16.02
C ASN A 195 -2.29 -8.17 15.31
N ILE A 196 -2.36 -7.19 14.41
CA ILE A 196 -3.56 -6.89 13.61
C ILE A 196 -3.87 -8.08 12.68
N TYR A 197 -2.86 -8.65 12.02
CA TYR A 197 -3.03 -9.79 11.13
C TYR A 197 -3.56 -11.04 11.86
N PHE A 198 -3.00 -11.38 13.01
CA PHE A 198 -3.48 -12.51 13.81
C PHE A 198 -4.86 -12.26 14.38
N LYS A 199 -5.16 -11.03 14.82
CA LYS A 199 -6.52 -10.65 15.26
C LYS A 199 -7.54 -10.82 14.13
N MET A 200 -7.20 -10.41 12.91
CA MET A 200 -8.03 -10.64 11.73
C MET A 200 -8.22 -12.14 11.47
N LYS A 201 -7.16 -12.94 11.53
CA LYS A 201 -7.23 -14.40 11.34
C LYS A 201 -8.14 -15.08 12.36
N ASP A 202 -8.04 -14.67 13.63
CA ASP A 202 -8.83 -15.22 14.73
C ASP A 202 -10.31 -14.79 14.69
N SER A 203 -10.63 -13.71 13.98
CA SER A 203 -12.02 -13.23 13.82
C SER A 203 -12.90 -14.13 12.93
N GLY A 204 -12.32 -15.14 12.26
CA GLY A 204 -13.05 -16.06 11.38
C GLY A 204 -13.48 -15.44 10.05
N ARG A 205 -13.01 -14.23 9.75
CA ARG A 205 -13.34 -13.48 8.54
C ARG A 205 -12.47 -13.90 7.35
N LEU A 206 -12.95 -13.62 6.14
CA LEU A 206 -12.14 -13.73 4.94
C LEU A 206 -10.95 -12.77 5.03
N ILE A 207 -9.75 -13.33 4.95
CA ILE A 207 -8.51 -12.59 5.00
C ILE A 207 -8.36 -11.74 3.74
N SER A 208 -8.02 -10.47 3.92
CA SER A 208 -7.61 -9.60 2.81
C SER A 208 -6.41 -10.23 2.09
N THR A 209 -6.54 -10.45 0.78
CA THR A 209 -5.48 -11.03 -0.05
C THR A 209 -4.22 -10.16 -0.08
N LEU A 210 -4.38 -8.84 -0.17
CA LEU A 210 -3.25 -7.91 -0.16
C LEU A 210 -2.52 -7.93 1.17
N PHE A 211 -3.26 -7.88 2.27
CA PHE A 211 -2.66 -7.89 3.60
C PHE A 211 -1.99 -9.24 3.88
N HIS A 212 -2.55 -10.34 3.38
CA HIS A 212 -1.92 -11.65 3.42
C HIS A 212 -0.60 -11.69 2.64
N PHE A 213 -0.57 -11.20 1.41
CA PHE A 213 0.66 -11.11 0.61
C PHE A 213 1.71 -10.24 1.31
N PHE A 214 1.30 -9.13 1.90
CA PHE A 214 2.22 -8.27 2.66
C PHE A 214 2.78 -8.98 3.92
N PHE A 215 1.95 -9.78 4.59
CA PHE A 215 2.39 -10.65 5.70
C PHE A 215 3.40 -11.71 5.25
N LEU A 216 3.19 -12.37 4.10
CA LEU A 216 4.10 -13.41 3.58
C LEU A 216 5.51 -12.86 3.30
N GLU A 217 5.62 -11.59 2.94
CA GLU A 217 6.90 -10.90 2.73
C GLU A 217 7.47 -10.29 4.03
N ASN A 218 7.02 -10.75 5.20
CA ASN A 218 7.45 -10.25 6.53
C ASN A 218 7.29 -8.73 6.68
N PHE A 219 6.27 -8.16 6.04
CA PHE A 219 6.02 -6.72 5.97
C PHE A 219 7.19 -5.91 5.37
N GLN A 220 8.01 -6.51 4.50
CA GLN A 220 9.02 -5.80 3.72
C GLN A 220 8.37 -5.16 2.49
N LEU A 221 8.26 -3.83 2.50
CA LEU A 221 7.54 -3.08 1.48
C LEU A 221 8.16 -3.23 0.08
N SER A 222 9.48 -3.20 -0.03
CA SER A 222 10.21 -3.34 -1.31
C SER A 222 9.89 -4.68 -1.99
N ASN A 223 10.05 -5.78 -1.25
CA ASN A 223 9.83 -7.13 -1.75
C ASN A 223 8.36 -7.35 -2.13
N PHE A 224 7.45 -6.80 -1.34
CA PHE A 224 6.02 -6.84 -1.61
C PHE A 224 5.67 -6.14 -2.92
N VAL A 225 6.15 -4.91 -3.12
CA VAL A 225 5.87 -4.13 -4.34
C VAL A 225 6.45 -4.84 -5.56
N GLU A 226 7.70 -5.30 -5.50
CA GLU A 226 8.36 -5.96 -6.64
C GLU A 226 7.65 -7.26 -7.04
N LYS A 227 7.30 -8.11 -6.07
CA LYS A 227 6.71 -9.43 -6.34
C LYS A 227 5.24 -9.36 -6.75
N TYR A 228 4.48 -8.44 -6.18
CA TYR A 228 3.04 -8.33 -6.35
C TYR A 228 2.61 -7.11 -7.18
N GLU A 229 3.54 -6.45 -7.87
CA GLU A 229 3.29 -5.21 -8.63
C GLU A 229 2.07 -5.31 -9.55
N SER A 230 2.00 -6.37 -10.36
CA SER A 230 0.89 -6.57 -11.29
C SER A 230 -0.45 -6.71 -10.58
N PHE A 231 -0.49 -7.34 -9.41
CA PHE A 231 -1.73 -7.52 -8.66
C PHE A 231 -2.18 -6.20 -8.02
N ILE A 232 -1.23 -5.46 -7.44
CA ILE A 232 -1.46 -4.12 -6.88
C ILE A 232 -2.02 -3.20 -7.97
N ARG A 233 -1.42 -3.22 -9.15
CA ARG A 233 -1.84 -2.40 -10.29
C ARG A 233 -3.25 -2.76 -10.78
N ASP A 234 -3.55 -4.05 -10.94
CA ASP A 234 -4.88 -4.50 -11.36
C ASP A 234 -5.97 -4.05 -10.37
N LYS A 235 -5.72 -4.22 -9.06
CA LYS A 235 -6.65 -3.79 -8.00
C LYS A 235 -6.77 -2.26 -7.93
N ASN A 236 -5.70 -1.53 -8.21
CA ASN A 236 -5.73 -0.07 -8.29
C ASN A 236 -6.56 0.40 -9.51
N ILE A 237 -6.37 -0.22 -10.69
CA ILE A 237 -7.18 0.06 -11.89
C ILE A 237 -8.66 -0.17 -11.61
N GLU A 238 -9.01 -1.29 -10.98
CA GLU A 238 -10.39 -1.59 -10.58
C GLU A 238 -10.95 -0.50 -9.65
N SER A 239 -10.21 -0.16 -8.60
CA SER A 239 -10.62 0.86 -7.63
C SER A 239 -10.73 2.25 -8.26
N TYR A 240 -9.81 2.62 -9.15
CA TYR A 240 -9.83 3.88 -9.89
C TYR A 240 -11.05 3.97 -10.80
N VAL A 241 -11.34 2.90 -11.55
CA VAL A 241 -12.49 2.86 -12.45
C VAL A 241 -13.81 2.82 -11.71
N LEU A 242 -13.88 2.31 -10.48
CA LEU A 242 -15.12 2.29 -9.68
C LEU A 242 -15.33 3.58 -8.89
N ASN A 243 -14.29 4.13 -8.26
CA ASN A 243 -14.44 5.22 -7.29
C ASN A 243 -14.20 6.61 -7.89
N SER A 244 -13.56 6.74 -9.06
CA SER A 244 -13.27 8.06 -9.63
C SER A 244 -14.54 8.77 -10.10
N PRO A 245 -14.60 10.11 -9.93
CA PRO A 245 -15.72 10.90 -10.39
C PRO A 245 -15.77 10.96 -11.92
N PHE A 246 -16.96 11.21 -12.48
CA PHE A 246 -17.15 11.26 -13.93
C PHE A 246 -16.30 12.34 -14.60
N THR A 247 -15.95 13.42 -13.89
CA THR A 247 -15.10 14.51 -14.40
C THR A 247 -13.71 14.03 -14.79
N MET A 248 -13.12 13.11 -14.03
CA MET A 248 -11.79 12.55 -14.33
C MET A 248 -11.84 11.49 -15.42
N LEU A 249 -12.92 10.70 -15.47
CA LEU A 249 -13.05 9.59 -16.41
C LEU A 249 -13.54 10.02 -17.79
N TYR A 250 -14.22 11.16 -17.91
CA TYR A 250 -14.84 11.62 -19.15
C TYR A 250 -13.84 11.75 -20.31
N SER A 251 -12.66 12.33 -20.07
CA SER A 251 -11.62 12.45 -21.09
C SER A 251 -11.15 11.07 -21.57
N ALA A 252 -10.91 10.14 -20.64
CA ALA A 252 -10.50 8.78 -20.95
C ALA A 252 -11.57 8.00 -21.74
N VAL A 253 -12.85 8.20 -21.43
CA VAL A 253 -13.98 7.63 -22.18
C VAL A 253 -13.99 8.15 -23.63
N LEU A 254 -13.83 9.45 -23.83
CA LEU A 254 -13.75 10.03 -25.18
C LEU A 254 -12.56 9.48 -25.97
N THR A 255 -11.38 9.40 -25.33
CA THR A 255 -10.20 8.81 -25.93
C THR A 255 -10.44 7.36 -26.34
N MET A 256 -11.06 6.55 -25.48
CA MET A 256 -11.40 5.15 -25.78
C MET A 256 -12.38 5.06 -26.97
N ILE A 257 -13.44 5.86 -26.98
CA ILE A 257 -14.46 5.88 -28.05
C ILE A 257 -13.83 6.30 -29.38
N ASN A 258 -13.00 7.34 -29.38
CA ASN A 258 -12.36 7.87 -30.58
C ASN A 258 -11.26 6.96 -31.14
N ASN A 259 -10.58 6.19 -30.28
CA ASN A 259 -9.54 5.25 -30.71
C ASN A 259 -10.11 3.97 -31.33
N ASN A 260 -11.38 3.64 -31.07
CA ASN A 260 -12.02 2.45 -31.64
C ASN A 260 -12.70 2.77 -32.98
N LYS A 261 -12.45 1.92 -33.98
CA LYS A 261 -12.92 2.09 -35.37
C LYS A 261 -14.45 2.22 -35.50
N TYR A 262 -15.21 1.52 -34.68
CA TYR A 262 -16.68 1.51 -34.75
C TYR A 262 -17.27 2.66 -33.95
N THR A 263 -16.88 2.81 -32.69
CA THR A 263 -17.49 3.82 -31.82
C THR A 263 -17.09 5.25 -32.19
N ARG A 264 -15.98 5.46 -32.90
CA ARG A 264 -15.64 6.76 -33.49
C ARG A 264 -16.69 7.27 -34.48
N LEU A 265 -17.52 6.38 -35.04
CA LEU A 265 -18.61 6.73 -35.95
C LEU A 265 -19.88 7.19 -35.21
N LEU A 266 -19.90 7.15 -33.87
CA LEU A 266 -21.02 7.66 -33.08
C LEU A 266 -21.01 9.19 -33.06
N ASN A 267 -22.13 9.79 -33.49
CA ASN A 267 -22.34 11.24 -33.42
C ASN A 267 -22.94 11.61 -32.05
N ILE A 268 -22.10 11.61 -31.02
CA ILE A 268 -22.50 12.04 -29.66
C ILE A 268 -22.55 13.56 -29.61
N HIS A 269 -23.70 14.12 -29.22
CA HIS A 269 -23.88 15.57 -29.12
C HIS A 269 -23.07 16.16 -27.96
N LYS A 270 -22.54 17.39 -28.11
CA LYS A 270 -21.72 18.07 -27.08
C LYS A 270 -22.45 18.21 -25.73
N ASP A 271 -23.75 18.50 -25.78
CA ASP A 271 -24.63 18.65 -24.61
C ASP A 271 -25.13 17.31 -24.03
N PHE A 272 -24.66 16.16 -24.53
CA PHE A 272 -25.05 14.87 -23.96
C PHE A 272 -24.59 14.78 -22.50
N PRO A 273 -25.41 14.22 -21.58
CA PRO A 273 -25.03 14.12 -20.17
C PRO A 273 -23.72 13.34 -19.96
N LYS A 274 -22.67 14.05 -19.50
CA LYS A 274 -21.32 13.49 -19.31
C LYS A 274 -21.32 12.35 -18.29
N GLU A 275 -22.08 12.50 -17.21
CA GLU A 275 -22.23 11.50 -16.16
C GLU A 275 -22.82 10.20 -16.70
N THR A 276 -23.96 10.28 -17.40
CA THR A 276 -24.59 9.11 -18.05
C THR A 276 -23.64 8.44 -19.05
N LEU A 277 -22.88 9.21 -19.82
CA LEU A 277 -21.89 8.64 -20.74
C LEU A 277 -20.83 7.83 -19.97
N VAL A 278 -20.27 8.41 -18.90
CA VAL A 278 -19.24 7.74 -18.11
C VAL A 278 -19.79 6.48 -17.45
N GLU A 279 -20.99 6.52 -16.87
CA GLU A 279 -21.60 5.35 -16.23
C GLU A 279 -21.79 4.19 -17.19
N ILE A 280 -22.29 4.45 -18.40
CA ILE A 280 -22.47 3.43 -19.44
C ILE A 280 -21.12 2.83 -19.86
N PHE A 281 -20.09 3.67 -20.02
CA PHE A 281 -18.79 3.24 -20.51
C PHE A 281 -17.81 2.80 -19.40
N ARG A 282 -18.14 2.97 -18.11
CA ARG A 282 -17.27 2.61 -16.98
C ARG A 282 -16.81 1.14 -17.02
N PRO A 283 -17.69 0.15 -17.32
CA PRO A 283 -17.24 -1.23 -17.48
C PRO A 283 -16.28 -1.42 -18.65
N PHE A 284 -16.46 -0.71 -19.78
CA PHE A 284 -15.55 -0.79 -20.93
C PHE A 284 -14.19 -0.16 -20.59
N LEU A 285 -14.20 0.93 -19.83
CA LEU A 285 -13.03 1.66 -19.38
C LEU A 285 -12.10 0.77 -18.54
N TYR A 286 -12.65 -0.13 -17.72
CA TYR A 286 -11.87 -1.12 -16.98
C TYR A 286 -11.03 -1.99 -17.92
N TYR A 287 -11.62 -2.52 -19.00
CA TYR A 287 -10.88 -3.32 -19.97
C TYR A 287 -9.85 -2.49 -20.73
N TYR A 288 -10.19 -1.24 -21.05
CA TYR A 288 -9.26 -0.31 -21.69
C TYR A 288 -8.03 -0.04 -20.82
N TYR A 289 -8.19 0.18 -19.52
CA TYR A 289 -7.06 0.38 -18.62
C TYR A 289 -6.22 -0.89 -18.41
N ILE A 290 -6.85 -2.06 -18.24
CA ILE A 290 -6.11 -3.33 -18.12
C ILE A 290 -5.30 -3.62 -19.39
N TYR A 291 -5.89 -3.37 -20.57
CA TYR A 291 -5.20 -3.55 -21.84
C TYR A 291 -3.98 -2.62 -21.99
N ASN A 292 -4.09 -1.34 -21.60
CA ASN A 292 -3.01 -0.36 -21.80
C ASN A 292 -1.96 -0.34 -20.68
N TYR A 293 -2.33 -0.65 -19.44
CA TYR A 293 -1.47 -0.46 -18.26
C TYR A 293 -1.17 -1.77 -17.50
N GLY A 294 -1.84 -2.86 -17.84
CA GLY A 294 -1.57 -4.18 -17.27
C GLY A 294 -0.15 -4.66 -17.63
N ILE A 295 0.55 -5.25 -16.67
CA ILE A 295 1.96 -5.66 -16.83
C ILE A 295 2.09 -7.17 -17.10
N LYS A 296 1.30 -7.99 -16.40
CA LYS A 296 1.50 -9.45 -16.37
C LYS A 296 0.46 -10.18 -17.20
N GLY A 297 0.95 -11.15 -17.98
CA GLY A 297 0.14 -12.07 -18.75
C GLY A 297 -0.27 -11.47 -20.09
N SER A 298 0.59 -11.62 -21.10
CA SER A 298 0.29 -11.22 -22.48
C SER A 298 -1.03 -11.81 -22.97
N SER A 299 -1.33 -13.08 -22.64
CA SER A 299 -2.62 -13.70 -22.95
C SER A 299 -3.80 -13.02 -22.25
N LYS A 300 -3.62 -12.54 -21.01
CA LYS A 300 -4.66 -11.77 -20.29
C LYS A 300 -4.88 -10.43 -20.99
N ILE A 301 -3.82 -9.68 -21.26
CA ILE A 301 -3.88 -8.37 -21.93
C ILE A 301 -4.54 -8.51 -23.31
N TYR A 302 -4.12 -9.51 -24.09
CA TYR A 302 -4.67 -9.81 -25.40
C TYR A 302 -6.15 -10.18 -25.31
N LYS A 303 -6.53 -11.05 -24.36
CA LYS A 303 -7.93 -11.40 -24.12
C LYS A 303 -8.79 -10.17 -23.80
N TYR A 304 -8.31 -9.29 -22.93
CA TYR A 304 -9.03 -8.08 -22.56
C TYR A 304 -9.17 -7.12 -23.75
N LYS A 305 -8.15 -7.03 -24.60
CA LYS A 305 -8.19 -6.28 -25.86
C LYS A 305 -9.27 -6.79 -26.81
N LEU A 306 -9.33 -8.10 -27.04
CA LEU A 306 -10.33 -8.73 -27.91
C LEU A 306 -11.75 -8.51 -27.38
N ILE A 307 -11.96 -8.75 -26.08
CA ILE A 307 -13.23 -8.52 -25.42
C ILE A 307 -13.68 -7.07 -25.56
N LEU A 308 -12.77 -6.10 -25.34
CA LEU A 308 -13.09 -4.69 -25.49
C LEU A 308 -13.48 -4.36 -26.93
N PHE A 309 -12.72 -4.85 -27.91
CA PHE A 309 -12.97 -4.61 -29.33
C PHE A 309 -14.35 -5.11 -29.75
N GLU A 310 -14.68 -6.36 -29.45
CA GLU A 310 -15.97 -6.96 -29.81
C GLU A 310 -17.13 -6.28 -29.09
N LYS A 311 -16.98 -5.98 -27.78
CA LYS A 311 -18.04 -5.31 -27.04
C LYS A 311 -18.32 -3.90 -27.55
N LEU A 312 -17.29 -3.13 -27.93
CA LEU A 312 -17.47 -1.81 -28.54
C LEU A 312 -18.09 -1.90 -29.94
N LYS A 313 -17.70 -2.90 -30.75
CA LYS A 313 -18.31 -3.19 -32.05
C LYS A 313 -19.81 -3.47 -31.89
N ASN A 314 -20.16 -4.42 -31.01
CA ASN A 314 -21.54 -4.77 -30.73
C ASN A 314 -22.32 -3.56 -30.19
N PHE A 315 -21.75 -2.80 -29.25
CA PHE A 315 -22.38 -1.59 -28.74
C PHE A 315 -22.75 -0.60 -29.85
N TYR A 316 -21.85 -0.39 -30.83
CA TYR A 316 -22.12 0.45 -32.00
C TYR A 316 -23.20 -0.14 -32.91
N GLU A 317 -23.13 -1.44 -33.22
CA GLU A 317 -24.07 -2.10 -34.12
C GLU A 317 -25.51 -2.04 -33.61
N TYR A 318 -25.72 -2.25 -32.30
CA TYR A 318 -27.04 -2.14 -31.67
C TYR A 318 -27.49 -0.68 -31.52
N ASN A 319 -26.58 0.27 -31.30
CA ASN A 319 -26.92 1.64 -30.88
C ASN A 319 -26.33 2.73 -31.78
N LYS A 320 -26.55 2.63 -33.10
CA LYS A 320 -26.03 3.60 -34.09
C LYS A 320 -26.49 5.05 -33.88
N ALA A 321 -27.62 5.24 -33.21
CA ALA A 321 -28.21 6.54 -32.90
C ALA A 321 -27.90 7.05 -31.49
N PHE A 322 -27.06 6.34 -30.73
CA PHE A 322 -26.70 6.71 -29.36
C PHE A 322 -26.08 8.10 -29.29
N GLY A 323 -26.47 8.89 -28.29
CA GLY A 323 -25.94 10.23 -28.05
C GLY A 323 -26.49 11.32 -28.97
N ARG A 324 -27.37 10.98 -29.93
CA ARG A 324 -28.01 11.96 -30.82
C ARG A 324 -29.13 12.72 -30.11
N LYS A 325 -29.29 13.99 -30.46
CA LYS A 325 -30.39 14.84 -30.00
C LYS A 325 -31.67 14.51 -30.77
N CYS A 326 -32.69 14.04 -30.07
CA CYS A 326 -34.03 13.79 -30.58
C CYS A 326 -34.92 14.99 -30.25
N ILE A 327 -35.64 15.51 -31.24
CA ILE A 327 -36.62 16.59 -31.06
C ILE A 327 -38.01 15.98 -31.22
N GLN A 328 -38.73 15.82 -30.11
CA GLN A 328 -40.12 15.42 -30.14
C GLN A 328 -40.99 16.67 -30.17
N LEU A 329 -41.83 16.77 -31.21
CA LEU A 329 -42.81 17.84 -31.35
C LEU A 329 -44.12 17.34 -30.73
N SER A 330 -44.56 18.01 -29.67
CA SER A 330 -45.85 17.75 -29.03
C SER A 330 -46.74 18.99 -29.13
N ARG A 331 -48.04 18.80 -29.21
CA ARG A 331 -49.01 19.91 -29.16
C ARG A 331 -49.55 19.98 -27.74
N ASP A 332 -49.49 21.17 -27.15
CA ASP A 332 -50.12 21.41 -25.86
C ASP A 332 -51.65 21.40 -25.99
N ARG A 333 -52.39 21.39 -24.87
CA ARG A 333 -53.87 21.48 -24.83
C ARG A 333 -54.42 22.69 -25.61
N ASN A 334 -53.59 23.72 -25.79
CA ASN A 334 -53.89 24.95 -26.54
C ASN A 334 -53.36 24.96 -27.99
N LEU A 335 -53.04 23.79 -28.58
CA LEU A 335 -52.52 23.63 -29.95
C LEU A 335 -51.17 24.32 -30.25
N LYS A 336 -50.48 24.85 -29.24
CA LYS A 336 -49.12 25.39 -29.37
C LYS A 336 -48.10 24.26 -29.51
N LEU A 337 -47.15 24.43 -30.42
CA LEU A 337 -46.12 23.45 -30.74
C LEU A 337 -45.00 23.53 -29.69
N ILE A 338 -44.92 22.53 -28.81
CA ILE A 338 -43.86 22.41 -27.80
C ILE A 338 -42.76 21.48 -28.35
N LYS A 339 -41.53 22.00 -28.39
CA LYS A 339 -40.33 21.21 -28.72
C LYS A 339 -39.78 20.62 -27.43
N LYS A 340 -39.88 19.30 -27.27
CA LYS A 340 -39.19 18.58 -26.20
C LYS A 340 -37.91 17.98 -26.78
N THR A 341 -36.76 18.42 -26.28
CA THR A 341 -35.46 17.86 -26.66
C THR A 341 -35.10 16.74 -25.69
N SER A 342 -34.86 15.54 -26.19
CA SER A 342 -34.31 14.42 -25.42
C SER A 342 -33.06 13.89 -26.13
N PHE A 343 -32.17 13.23 -25.39
CA PHE A 343 -31.04 12.52 -25.99
C PHE A 343 -31.36 11.04 -26.06
N ASN A 344 -30.91 10.38 -27.13
CA ASN A 344 -31.00 8.92 -27.19
C ASN A 344 -29.95 8.30 -26.26
N SER A 345 -30.42 7.81 -25.11
CA SER A 345 -29.63 7.08 -24.12
C SER A 345 -29.84 5.56 -24.21
N ASP A 346 -30.67 5.08 -25.14
CA ASP A 346 -30.95 3.65 -25.26
C ASP A 346 -29.69 2.92 -25.73
N HIS A 347 -29.30 1.92 -24.93
CA HIS A 347 -28.08 1.18 -25.16
C HIS A 347 -28.20 -0.27 -24.69
N ILE A 348 -27.39 -1.14 -25.28
CA ILE A 348 -27.21 -2.50 -24.78
C ILE A 348 -26.34 -2.46 -23.53
N ASN A 349 -26.82 -3.05 -22.44
CA ASN A 349 -26.05 -3.13 -21.21
C ASN A 349 -24.79 -3.99 -21.44
N PHE A 350 -23.64 -3.51 -20.96
CA PHE A 350 -22.34 -4.19 -21.06
C PHE A 350 -22.37 -5.68 -20.71
N TYR A 351 -23.10 -6.06 -19.65
CA TYR A 351 -23.19 -7.44 -19.17
C TYR A 351 -24.10 -8.34 -20.01
N LYS A 352 -24.95 -7.75 -20.87
CA LYS A 352 -25.83 -8.49 -21.80
C LYS A 352 -25.19 -8.74 -23.18
N ILE A 353 -24.03 -8.14 -23.45
CA ILE A 353 -23.30 -8.38 -24.70
C ILE A 353 -22.62 -9.75 -24.60
N HIS A 354 -23.16 -10.74 -25.31
CA HIS A 354 -22.55 -12.06 -25.45
C HIS A 354 -21.37 -11.99 -26.42
N ILE A 355 -20.26 -12.59 -26.01
CA ILE A 355 -19.03 -12.72 -26.76
C ILE A 355 -19.02 -14.13 -27.38
N LYS A 356 -18.69 -14.24 -28.68
CA LYS A 356 -18.50 -15.55 -29.33
C LYS A 356 -17.26 -16.27 -28.79
N CYS A 357 -17.08 -17.55 -29.13
CA CYS A 357 -15.93 -18.36 -28.68
C CYS A 357 -14.58 -17.66 -28.98
N MET A 358 -13.59 -17.81 -28.10
CA MET A 358 -12.32 -17.07 -28.20
C MET A 358 -11.60 -17.26 -29.54
N ASP A 359 -11.59 -18.48 -30.08
CA ASP A 359 -10.93 -18.79 -31.35
C ASP A 359 -11.53 -17.98 -32.51
N SER A 360 -12.85 -17.75 -32.49
CA SER A 360 -13.53 -16.92 -33.50
C SER A 360 -13.24 -15.42 -33.37
N LEU A 361 -12.84 -14.95 -32.18
CA LEU A 361 -12.47 -13.56 -31.94
C LEU A 361 -11.07 -13.26 -32.45
N GLU A 362 -10.14 -14.21 -32.30
CA GLU A 362 -8.79 -14.10 -32.81
C GLU A 362 -8.80 -14.02 -34.34
N GLU A 363 -9.58 -14.87 -35.01
CA GLU A 363 -9.73 -14.86 -36.46
C GLU A 363 -10.33 -13.55 -36.99
N GLU A 364 -11.44 -13.07 -36.41
CA GLU A 364 -12.01 -11.77 -36.80
C GLU A 364 -10.98 -10.65 -36.58
N PHE A 365 -10.35 -10.59 -35.41
CA PHE A 365 -9.40 -9.54 -35.08
C PHE A 365 -8.18 -9.52 -36.01
N LEU A 366 -7.59 -10.67 -36.32
CA LEU A 366 -6.46 -10.82 -37.25
C LEU A 366 -6.85 -10.43 -38.68
N PHE A 367 -8.03 -10.87 -39.15
CA PHE A 367 -8.53 -10.53 -40.49
C PHE A 367 -8.77 -9.03 -40.66
N PHE A 368 -9.22 -8.34 -39.61
CA PHE A 368 -9.39 -6.89 -39.62
C PHE A 368 -8.07 -6.12 -39.57
N ASN A 369 -7.04 -6.66 -38.90
CA ASN A 369 -5.73 -6.01 -38.79
C ASN A 369 -4.94 -6.10 -40.11
N ASN A 370 -5.05 -7.23 -40.82
CA ASN A 370 -4.33 -7.48 -42.07
C ASN A 370 -4.85 -6.66 -43.28
N ASN A 371 -6.09 -6.16 -43.24
CA ASN A 371 -6.73 -5.44 -44.35
C ASN A 371 -6.61 -3.91 -44.30
N SER A 372 -5.61 -3.38 -43.60
CA SER A 372 -5.42 -1.93 -43.48
C SER A 372 -3.98 -1.53 -43.74
N GLN A 373 -3.75 -0.45 -44.50
CA GLN A 373 -2.45 0.22 -44.70
C GLN A 373 -1.86 0.81 -43.40
N LEU A 374 -2.22 0.25 -42.25
CA LEU A 374 -2.07 0.74 -40.88
C LEU A 374 -0.91 0.07 -40.14
N ASN A 375 -0.12 -0.77 -40.83
CA ASN A 375 1.12 -1.32 -40.29
C ASN A 375 2.18 -0.24 -39.98
N ARG A 376 2.05 0.99 -40.49
CA ARG A 376 2.94 2.10 -40.11
C ARG A 376 2.49 2.81 -38.83
N PHE A 377 1.21 3.17 -38.68
CA PHE A 377 0.75 3.88 -37.47
C PHE A 377 0.66 3.02 -36.20
N PHE A 378 0.48 1.69 -36.33
CA PHE A 378 0.39 0.80 -35.17
C PHE A 378 1.74 0.26 -34.68
N ASN A 379 2.72 0.04 -35.56
CA ASN A 379 4.05 -0.42 -35.15
C ASN A 379 4.93 0.70 -34.59
N ASP A 380 4.73 1.96 -35.02
CA ASP A 380 5.54 3.08 -34.53
C ASP A 380 5.33 3.37 -33.02
N ARG A 381 4.17 2.99 -32.45
CA ARG A 381 3.94 3.07 -30.99
C ARG A 381 4.48 1.88 -30.19
N ILE A 382 4.95 0.82 -30.86
CA ILE A 382 5.61 -0.32 -30.19
C ILE A 382 7.06 0.06 -29.82
N PHE A 383 7.65 1.08 -30.47
CA PHE A 383 9.05 1.45 -30.28
C PHE A 383 9.32 2.86 -29.69
N MET A 384 8.31 3.72 -29.47
CA MET A 384 8.53 5.11 -29.00
C MET A 384 7.60 5.57 -27.87
N ASN A 385 7.44 4.78 -26.81
CA ASN A 385 6.85 5.26 -25.55
C ASN A 385 7.86 5.25 -24.39
N HIS A 386 9.12 5.56 -24.69
CA HIS A 386 9.96 6.36 -23.80
C HIS A 386 9.87 7.80 -24.31
N ASP A 387 8.87 8.54 -23.86
CA ASP A 387 8.99 9.97 -23.55
C ASP A 387 7.62 10.55 -23.15
N LEU A 388 7.49 10.76 -21.85
CA LEU A 388 6.59 11.76 -21.28
C LEU A 388 7.07 13.13 -21.79
N ASN A 389 6.25 13.81 -22.60
CA ASN A 389 6.05 15.26 -22.59
C ASN A 389 5.23 15.71 -23.81
N ASN A 390 3.92 15.93 -23.63
CA ASN A 390 3.24 16.96 -24.41
C ASN A 390 1.95 17.41 -23.72
N TYR A 391 2.10 18.32 -22.75
CA TYR A 391 0.96 19.04 -22.14
C TYR A 391 0.60 20.32 -22.90
N ASN A 392 1.21 20.63 -24.04
CA ASN A 392 1.09 21.96 -24.68
C ASN A 392 0.58 21.97 -26.14
N SER A 393 -0.01 20.88 -26.66
CA SER A 393 -0.52 20.86 -28.06
C SER A 393 -2.03 20.89 -28.22
N PHE A 394 -2.81 20.87 -27.15
CA PHE A 394 -4.28 20.77 -27.24
C PHE A 394 -5.03 22.12 -27.22
N ASP A 395 -4.42 23.19 -26.72
CA ASP A 395 -5.06 24.52 -26.67
C ASP A 395 -5.09 25.24 -28.04
N ARG A 396 -4.13 24.94 -28.92
CA ARG A 396 -3.97 25.66 -30.20
C ARG A 396 -5.04 25.36 -31.26
N TYR A 397 -5.87 24.32 -31.05
CA TYR A 397 -6.93 23.95 -32.00
C TYR A 397 -8.28 24.63 -31.70
N TYR A 398 -8.48 25.14 -30.47
CA TYR A 398 -9.70 25.87 -30.10
C TYR A 398 -9.55 27.39 -30.23
N GLU A 399 -8.32 27.90 -30.18
CA GLU A 399 -8.01 29.33 -30.27
C GLU A 399 -8.21 29.91 -31.69
N TYR A 400 -8.06 29.08 -32.74
CA TYR A 400 -8.27 29.49 -34.15
C TYR A 400 -9.74 29.79 -34.53
N LEU A 401 -10.70 29.56 -33.63
CA LEU A 401 -12.13 29.79 -33.88
C LEU A 401 -12.69 31.03 -33.15
N LEU A 402 -11.87 31.77 -32.41
CA LEU A 402 -12.33 32.89 -31.57
C LEU A 402 -11.79 34.28 -31.94
N ASP A 403 -10.79 34.40 -32.81
CA ASP A 403 -10.27 35.72 -33.23
C ASP A 403 -10.79 36.17 -34.60
N SER A 404 -12.02 36.66 -34.58
CA SER A 404 -12.47 37.71 -35.49
C SER A 404 -13.41 38.60 -34.68
N ASP A 405 -12.83 39.57 -33.97
CA ASP A 405 -13.25 40.98 -33.90
C ASP A 405 -12.51 41.72 -32.77
N GLU A 406 -11.82 42.80 -33.18
CA GLU A 406 -11.49 44.05 -32.46
C GLU A 406 -10.45 44.12 -31.30
N ASP A 407 -9.36 44.83 -31.63
CA ASP A 407 -8.72 45.98 -30.94
C ASP A 407 -7.98 45.85 -29.59
N SER A 408 -6.65 45.85 -29.74
CA SER A 408 -5.63 46.69 -29.08
C SER A 408 -5.84 47.23 -27.65
N SER A 409 -4.96 46.83 -26.73
CA SER A 409 -4.06 47.75 -26.00
C SER A 409 -3.08 47.04 -25.03
N GLU A 410 -1.80 47.32 -25.26
CA GLU A 410 -0.58 47.36 -24.44
C GLU A 410 -0.52 46.95 -22.93
N ASP A 411 0.59 46.25 -22.65
CA ASP A 411 1.55 46.37 -21.53
C ASP A 411 1.17 46.07 -20.06
N ASN A 412 1.79 45.02 -19.48
CA ASN A 412 2.98 45.16 -18.60
C ASN A 412 3.35 43.86 -17.86
N GLU A 413 4.66 43.60 -17.79
CA GLU A 413 5.33 42.59 -16.96
C GLU A 413 5.16 42.83 -15.45
N MET A 414 5.14 41.75 -14.64
CA MET A 414 5.92 41.72 -13.39
C MET A 414 6.05 40.31 -12.80
N THR A 415 7.30 39.89 -12.65
CA THR A 415 7.82 38.73 -11.94
C THR A 415 7.81 38.93 -10.43
N ILE A 416 7.33 37.94 -9.66
CA ILE A 416 7.64 37.81 -8.22
C ILE A 416 7.75 36.31 -7.85
N THR A 417 8.97 35.87 -7.52
CA THR A 417 9.23 34.74 -6.61
C THR A 417 9.17 35.26 -5.17
N PRO A 418 8.84 34.43 -4.15
CA PRO A 418 9.94 33.93 -3.31
C PRO A 418 9.70 32.60 -2.54
N GLU A 419 10.84 31.94 -2.35
CA GLU A 419 11.40 31.40 -1.10
C GLU A 419 10.82 30.18 -0.34
N ILE A 420 11.80 29.30 -0.13
CA ILE A 420 11.88 28.07 0.63
C ILE A 420 12.07 28.42 2.10
N ASN A 421 11.33 27.77 3.00
CA ASN A 421 11.65 27.76 4.43
C ASN A 421 11.85 26.33 4.94
N ASN A 422 13.11 26.02 5.22
CA ASN A 422 13.57 24.83 5.93
C ASN A 422 13.35 25.05 7.43
N ASN A 423 12.63 24.14 8.10
CA ASN A 423 12.72 23.99 9.55
C ASN A 423 12.90 22.52 9.92
N TYR A 424 14.11 22.24 10.42
CA TYR A 424 14.49 21.04 11.12
C TYR A 424 13.70 20.93 12.43
N ILE A 425 13.17 19.74 12.73
CA ILE A 425 12.67 19.37 14.04
C ILE A 425 13.34 18.06 14.44
N GLU A 426 14.15 18.15 15.49
CA GLU A 426 14.66 17.03 16.30
C GLU A 426 13.48 16.31 16.98
N SER A 427 13.52 14.97 17.03
CA SER A 427 12.67 14.23 17.94
C SER A 427 13.32 12.92 18.39
N ASP A 428 13.84 12.98 19.61
CA ASP A 428 13.76 12.05 20.73
C ASP A 428 13.60 10.53 20.50
N ASP A 429 14.54 9.88 21.18
CA ASP A 429 14.82 8.46 21.35
C ASP A 429 13.74 7.77 22.21
N ASP A 430 12.69 7.24 21.58
CA ASP A 430 11.62 6.48 22.24
C ASP A 430 11.47 5.09 21.59
N SER A 431 12.49 4.24 21.75
CA SER A 431 12.45 2.84 21.29
C SER A 431 12.88 1.82 22.36
N ILE A 432 11.97 1.57 23.31
CA ILE A 432 11.88 0.26 23.98
C ILE A 432 10.63 -0.45 23.44
N SER A 433 10.83 -1.24 22.39
CA SER A 433 9.90 -2.26 21.90
C SER A 433 10.68 -3.45 21.37
#